data_AF-A0A497JHC1-F1
#
_entry.id   AF-A0A497JHC1-F1
#
_cell.length_a   1.000
_cell.length_b   1.000
_cell.length_c   1.000
_cell.angle_alpha   90.00
_cell.angle_beta   90.00
_cell.angle_gamma   90.00
#
_symmetry.space_group_name_H-M   'P 1'
#
loop_
_entity.id
_entity.type
_entity.pdbx_description
1 polymer ?
#
loop_
_entity_poly.entity_id
_entity_poly.type
_entity_poly.pdbx_seq_one_letter_code
_entity_poly.pdbx_strand_id
1 'polypeptide(L)'
;MNERNKYSEAVFNIIVFGGVQMPAMRARLTAARQRLSAARKERKHRKRAKLTSRKGKLESRLILVRNELEITNNELQRVREKLTQARADHTAILDALAQGKRLPKRIIMRFKAARKATTIQSLQALERKLAQRISSLTVKEKALTKKAEKTAEKLQRLDAQLQAASQ
;
A
#
# COMPACT_ATOMS: atom_id res chain seq x y z
N MET A 1 -15.06 -8.85 87.70
CA MET A 1 -14.17 -9.53 86.74
C MET A 1 -14.35 -8.91 85.35
N ASN A 2 -13.36 -8.11 84.97
CA ASN A 2 -12.84 -7.76 83.63
C ASN A 2 -13.78 -7.45 82.44
N GLU A 3 -14.37 -6.26 82.41
CA GLU A 3 -14.78 -5.61 81.15
C GLU A 3 -13.60 -5.03 80.35
N ARG A 4 -12.44 -4.82 81.00
CA ARG A 4 -11.19 -4.37 80.33
C ARG A 4 -10.58 -5.41 79.37
N ASN A 5 -10.94 -6.69 79.50
CA ASN A 5 -10.44 -7.75 78.59
C ASN A 5 -11.24 -7.87 77.30
N LYS A 6 -12.52 -7.43 77.27
CA LYS A 6 -13.35 -7.51 76.04
C LYS A 6 -12.89 -6.51 74.98
N TYR A 7 -12.45 -5.32 75.41
CA TYR A 7 -11.92 -4.31 74.49
C TYR A 7 -10.52 -4.66 73.98
N SER A 8 -9.69 -5.36 74.75
CA SER A 8 -8.39 -5.83 74.24
C SER A 8 -8.56 -6.94 73.21
N GLU A 9 -9.49 -7.89 73.40
CA GLU A 9 -9.75 -8.94 72.40
C GLU A 9 -10.39 -8.40 71.12
N ALA A 10 -11.30 -7.42 71.21
CA ALA A 10 -11.91 -6.80 70.02
C ALA A 10 -10.89 -5.99 69.20
N VAL A 11 -9.99 -5.26 69.86
CA VAL A 11 -8.91 -4.52 69.19
C VAL A 11 -7.84 -5.48 68.66
N PHE A 12 -7.53 -6.55 69.37
CA PHE A 12 -6.64 -7.62 68.90
C PHE A 12 -7.23 -8.35 67.69
N ASN A 13 -8.54 -8.61 67.66
CA ASN A 13 -9.21 -9.21 66.49
C ASN A 13 -9.23 -8.27 65.28
N ILE A 14 -9.38 -6.97 65.45
CA ILE A 14 -9.33 -6.01 64.33
C ILE A 14 -7.90 -5.91 63.76
N ILE A 15 -6.86 -5.94 64.61
CA ILE A 15 -5.46 -5.84 64.18
C ILE A 15 -4.96 -7.18 63.62
N VAL A 16 -5.35 -8.31 64.20
CA VAL A 16 -4.92 -9.66 63.79
C VAL A 16 -5.73 -10.19 62.60
N PHE A 17 -7.04 -9.93 62.49
CA PHE A 17 -7.86 -10.35 61.33
C PHE A 17 -7.99 -9.28 60.24
N GLY A 18 -7.86 -7.99 60.56
CA GLY A 18 -7.79 -6.91 59.56
C GLY A 18 -6.47 -6.91 58.77
N GLY A 19 -5.39 -7.43 59.37
CA GLY A 19 -4.09 -7.62 58.72
C GLY A 19 -4.05 -8.76 57.69
N VAL A 20 -4.97 -9.74 57.77
CA VAL A 20 -4.99 -10.93 56.89
C VAL A 20 -5.74 -10.67 55.57
N GLN A 21 -6.72 -9.76 55.57
CA GLN A 21 -7.46 -9.39 54.35
C GLN A 21 -6.64 -8.49 53.40
N MET A 22 -5.74 -7.67 53.94
CA MET A 22 -4.95 -6.71 53.17
C MET A 22 -3.98 -7.37 52.16
N PRO A 23 -3.22 -8.43 52.49
CA PRO A 23 -2.39 -9.18 51.54
C PRO A 23 -3.21 -9.87 50.44
N ALA A 24 -4.33 -10.50 50.78
CA ALA A 24 -5.20 -11.16 49.80
C ALA A 24 -5.84 -10.15 48.84
N MET A 25 -6.27 -8.99 49.34
CA MET A 25 -6.79 -7.90 48.52
C MET A 25 -5.70 -7.28 47.62
N ARG A 26 -4.48 -7.06 48.16
CA ARG A 26 -3.31 -6.62 47.38
C ARG A 26 -2.94 -7.61 46.28
N ALA A 27 -2.94 -8.92 46.58
CA ALA A 27 -2.69 -9.96 45.59
C ALA A 27 -3.76 -9.98 44.48
N ARG A 28 -5.04 -9.86 44.84
CA ARG A 28 -6.15 -9.73 43.87
C ARG A 28 -6.01 -8.49 42.99
N LEU A 29 -5.63 -7.35 43.56
CA LEU A 29 -5.40 -6.11 42.83
C LEU A 29 -4.19 -6.22 41.88
N THR A 30 -3.09 -6.81 42.33
CA THR A 30 -1.90 -7.07 41.50
C THR A 30 -2.24 -8.02 40.35
N ALA A 31 -2.95 -9.11 40.62
CA ALA A 31 -3.41 -10.03 39.58
C ALA A 31 -4.37 -9.35 38.58
N ALA A 32 -5.27 -8.49 39.05
CA ALA A 32 -6.15 -7.70 38.19
C ALA A 32 -5.36 -6.72 37.31
N ARG A 33 -4.34 -6.04 37.86
CA ARG A 33 -3.43 -5.16 37.11
C ARG A 33 -2.63 -5.93 36.06
N GLN A 34 -2.13 -7.11 36.40
CA GLN A 34 -1.42 -7.98 35.46
C GLN A 34 -2.32 -8.45 34.32
N ARG A 35 -3.55 -8.92 34.62
CA ARG A 35 -4.53 -9.31 33.60
C ARG A 35 -4.90 -8.14 32.68
N LEU A 36 -5.09 -6.95 33.24
CA LEU A 36 -5.38 -5.74 32.46
C LEU A 36 -4.20 -5.34 31.56
N SER A 37 -2.97 -5.43 32.07
CA SER A 37 -1.75 -5.19 31.31
C SER A 37 -1.60 -6.19 30.15
N ALA A 38 -1.80 -7.47 30.42
CA ALA A 38 -1.77 -8.54 29.42
C ALA A 38 -2.83 -8.31 28.33
N ALA A 39 -4.07 -7.98 28.70
CA ALA A 39 -5.13 -7.67 27.74
C ALA A 39 -4.81 -6.44 26.87
N ARG A 40 -4.19 -5.41 27.44
CA ARG A 40 -3.75 -4.21 26.70
C ARG A 40 -2.61 -4.54 25.72
N LYS A 41 -1.62 -5.34 26.15
CA LYS A 41 -0.52 -5.79 25.28
C LYS A 41 -1.06 -6.63 24.12
N GLU A 42 -1.92 -7.60 24.40
CA GLU A 42 -2.55 -8.46 23.40
C GLU A 42 -3.34 -7.65 22.37
N ARG A 43 -4.12 -6.64 22.81
CA ARG A 43 -4.84 -5.74 21.89
C ARG A 43 -3.88 -4.97 20.97
N LYS A 44 -2.75 -4.49 21.48
CA LYS A 44 -1.73 -3.80 20.67
C LYS A 44 -1.07 -4.77 19.68
N HIS A 45 -0.73 -6.00 20.08
CA HIS A 45 -0.18 -7.01 19.18
C HIS A 45 -1.15 -7.38 18.05
N ARG A 46 -2.44 -7.57 18.35
CA ARG A 46 -3.48 -7.79 17.32
C ARG A 46 -3.59 -6.61 16.36
N LYS A 47 -3.54 -5.38 16.87
CA LYS A 47 -3.55 -4.17 16.03
C LYS A 47 -2.31 -4.11 15.12
N ARG A 48 -1.14 -4.46 15.65
CA ARG A 48 0.12 -4.54 14.89
C ARG A 48 0.01 -5.56 13.77
N ALA A 49 -0.41 -6.79 14.06
CA ALA A 49 -0.58 -7.84 13.05
C ALA A 49 -1.53 -7.43 11.90
N LYS A 50 -2.65 -6.77 12.22
CA LYS A 50 -3.57 -6.22 11.22
C LYS A 50 -2.93 -5.15 10.35
N LEU A 51 -2.13 -4.26 10.93
CA LEU A 51 -1.41 -3.21 10.19
C LEU A 51 -0.29 -3.82 9.33
N THR A 52 0.45 -4.80 9.82
CA THR A 52 1.48 -5.52 9.06
C THR A 52 0.88 -6.21 7.85
N SER A 53 -0.23 -6.94 8.02
CA SER A 53 -0.94 -7.58 6.91
C SER A 53 -1.43 -6.54 5.88
N ARG A 54 -1.96 -5.41 6.34
CA ARG A 54 -2.38 -4.31 5.46
C ARG A 54 -1.21 -3.70 4.70
N LYS A 55 -0.05 -3.51 5.35
CA LYS A 55 1.18 -3.00 4.73
C LYS A 55 1.61 -3.94 3.60
N GLY A 56 1.72 -5.24 3.87
CA GLY A 56 2.08 -6.23 2.84
C GLY A 56 1.12 -6.23 1.64
N LYS A 57 -0.19 -6.18 1.89
CA LYS A 57 -1.19 -6.07 0.79
C LYS A 57 -1.02 -4.79 -0.04
N LEU A 58 -0.66 -3.66 0.58
CA LEU A 58 -0.41 -2.41 -0.13
C LEU A 58 0.88 -2.47 -0.96
N GLU A 59 1.94 -3.07 -0.41
CA GLU A 59 3.21 -3.28 -1.10
C GLU A 59 3.03 -4.18 -2.33
N SER A 60 2.33 -5.31 -2.19
CA SER A 60 2.02 -6.19 -3.33
C SER A 60 1.23 -5.45 -4.42
N ARG A 61 0.25 -4.63 -4.04
CA ARG A 61 -0.52 -3.83 -5.00
C ARG A 61 0.32 -2.75 -5.68
N LEU A 62 1.27 -2.14 -4.96
CA LEU A 62 2.19 -1.16 -5.53
C LEU A 62 3.10 -1.82 -6.56
N ILE A 63 3.66 -2.99 -6.26
CA ILE A 63 4.48 -3.76 -7.20
C ILE A 63 3.70 -4.05 -8.49
N LEU A 64 2.46 -4.55 -8.37
CA LEU A 64 1.63 -4.83 -9.54
C LEU A 64 1.36 -3.58 -10.39
N VAL A 65 1.04 -2.44 -9.75
CA VAL A 65 0.78 -1.18 -10.48
C VAL A 65 2.04 -0.64 -11.14
N ARG A 66 3.20 -0.75 -10.49
CA ARG A 66 4.50 -0.35 -11.05
C ARG A 66 4.89 -1.21 -12.25
N ASN A 67 4.73 -2.52 -12.14
CA ASN A 67 4.97 -3.43 -13.26
C ASN A 67 4.02 -3.13 -14.42
N GLU A 68 2.74 -2.86 -14.14
CA GLU A 68 1.77 -2.48 -15.17
C GLU A 68 2.14 -1.14 -15.84
N LEU A 69 2.65 -0.16 -15.08
CA LEU A 69 3.18 1.10 -15.61
C LEU A 69 4.37 0.87 -16.54
N GLU A 70 5.32 0.04 -16.12
CA GLU A 70 6.51 -0.28 -16.92
C GLU A 70 6.12 -0.93 -18.25
N ILE A 71 5.25 -1.95 -18.21
CA ILE A 71 4.74 -2.63 -19.41
C ILE A 71 4.03 -1.63 -20.33
N THR A 72 3.14 -0.79 -19.77
CA THR A 72 2.36 0.17 -20.56
C THR A 72 3.25 1.26 -21.16
N ASN A 73 4.29 1.71 -20.45
CA ASN A 73 5.27 2.68 -20.97
C ASN A 73 6.10 2.07 -22.12
N ASN A 74 6.56 0.83 -21.96
CA ASN A 74 7.30 0.13 -23.01
C ASN A 74 6.43 -0.09 -24.26
N GLU A 75 5.15 -0.42 -24.07
CA GLU A 75 4.19 -0.53 -25.17
C GLU A 75 3.96 0.82 -25.87
N LEU A 76 3.80 1.91 -25.10
CA LEU A 76 3.67 3.26 -25.64
C LEU A 76 4.89 3.65 -26.48
N GLN A 77 6.10 3.34 -26.01
CA GLN A 77 7.33 3.60 -26.75
C GLN A 77 7.35 2.86 -28.10
N ARG A 78 7.03 1.56 -28.10
CA ARG A 78 6.95 0.75 -29.34
C ARG A 78 5.90 1.29 -30.30
N VAL A 79 4.75 1.75 -29.80
CA VAL A 79 3.70 2.36 -30.63
C VAL A 79 4.17 3.68 -31.23
N ARG A 80 4.89 4.51 -30.46
CA ARG A 80 5.49 5.75 -30.97
C ARG A 80 6.53 5.50 -32.05
N GLU A 81 7.41 4.52 -31.87
CA GLU A 81 8.40 4.12 -32.88
C GLU A 81 7.71 3.69 -34.19
N LYS A 82 6.69 2.83 -34.09
CA LYS A 82 5.89 2.41 -35.26
C LYS A 82 5.20 3.58 -35.94
N LEU A 83 4.69 4.53 -35.17
CA LEU A 83 4.00 5.70 -35.68
C LEU A 83 4.96 6.67 -36.37
N THR A 84 6.17 6.86 -35.85
CA THR A 84 7.25 7.62 -36.51
C THR A 84 7.65 6.96 -37.83
N GLN A 85 7.86 5.64 -37.85
CA GLN A 85 8.18 4.92 -39.09
C GLN A 85 7.06 5.04 -40.13
N ALA A 86 5.81 4.83 -39.72
CA ALA A 86 4.66 4.93 -40.61
C ALA A 86 4.49 6.35 -41.19
N ARG A 87 4.80 7.39 -40.40
CA ARG A 87 4.82 8.78 -40.88
C ARG A 87 5.94 9.03 -41.87
N ALA A 88 7.16 8.57 -41.58
CA ALA A 88 8.32 8.72 -42.45
C ALA A 88 8.12 8.00 -43.80
N ASP A 89 7.60 6.78 -43.77
CA ASP A 89 7.24 6.03 -44.97
C ASP A 89 6.18 6.80 -45.78
N HIS A 90 5.21 7.40 -45.09
CA HIS A 90 4.16 8.18 -45.75
C HIS A 90 4.70 9.44 -46.43
N THR A 91 5.55 10.21 -45.76
CA THR A 91 6.16 11.43 -46.31
C THR A 91 7.09 11.11 -47.47
N ALA A 92 7.96 10.11 -47.34
CA ALA A 92 8.89 9.72 -48.40
C ALA A 92 8.18 9.36 -49.72
N ILE A 93 6.96 8.83 -49.62
CA ILE A 93 6.17 8.44 -50.80
C ILE A 93 5.44 9.63 -51.39
N LEU A 94 4.92 10.55 -50.57
CA LEU A 94 4.40 11.82 -51.05
C LEU A 94 5.48 12.64 -51.78
N ASP A 95 6.69 12.70 -51.23
CA ASP A 95 7.82 13.42 -51.82
C ASP A 95 8.24 12.79 -53.16
N ALA A 96 8.31 11.46 -53.24
CA ALA A 96 8.63 10.75 -54.48
C ALA A 96 7.55 10.94 -55.57
N LEU A 97 6.27 10.99 -55.19
CA LEU A 97 5.17 11.31 -56.10
C LEU A 97 5.24 12.76 -56.59
N ALA A 98 5.55 13.72 -55.70
CA ALA A 98 5.70 15.13 -56.04
C ALA A 98 6.88 15.38 -57.01
N GLN A 99 7.95 14.58 -56.91
CA GLN A 99 9.10 14.64 -57.82
C GLN A 99 8.86 13.94 -59.17
N GLY A 100 7.65 13.43 -59.45
CA GLY A 100 7.33 12.73 -60.69
C GLY A 100 8.06 11.40 -60.88
N LYS A 101 8.69 10.85 -59.84
CA LYS A 101 9.46 9.61 -59.91
C LYS A 101 8.53 8.40 -59.95
N ARG A 102 8.80 7.44 -60.84
CA ARG A 102 8.13 6.13 -60.81
C ARG A 102 8.51 5.39 -59.52
N LEU A 103 7.53 5.15 -58.67
CA LEU A 103 7.73 4.37 -57.45
C LEU A 103 7.95 2.88 -57.81
N PRO A 104 9.00 2.24 -57.26
CA PRO A 104 9.17 0.78 -57.35
C PRO A 104 7.94 0.05 -56.80
N LYS A 105 7.53 -1.05 -57.44
CA LYS A 105 6.33 -1.84 -57.07
C LYS A 105 6.29 -2.22 -55.58
N ARG A 106 7.44 -2.54 -54.98
CA ARG A 106 7.57 -2.83 -53.53
C ARG A 106 7.18 -1.64 -52.64
N ILE A 107 7.57 -0.43 -53.03
CA ILE A 107 7.24 0.80 -52.30
C ILE A 107 5.74 1.10 -52.44
N ILE A 108 5.16 0.93 -53.62
CA ILE A 108 3.71 1.08 -53.85
C ILE A 108 2.90 0.06 -53.01
N MET A 109 3.34 -1.20 -52.91
CA MET A 109 2.64 -2.18 -52.07
C MET A 109 2.75 -1.88 -50.58
N ARG A 110 3.93 -1.50 -50.09
CA ARG A 110 4.12 -1.03 -48.70
C ARG A 110 3.25 0.20 -48.43
N PHE A 111 3.16 1.10 -49.41
CA PHE A 111 2.26 2.24 -49.34
C PHE A 111 0.80 1.82 -49.29
N LYS A 112 0.31 0.95 -50.18
CA LYS A 112 -1.08 0.47 -50.12
C LYS A 112 -1.41 -0.20 -48.79
N ALA A 113 -0.45 -0.92 -48.20
CA ALA A 113 -0.59 -1.52 -46.87
C ALA A 113 -0.64 -0.45 -45.75
N ALA A 114 0.23 0.56 -45.81
CA ALA A 114 0.30 1.66 -44.84
C ALA A 114 -0.83 2.70 -45.02
N ARG A 115 -1.27 2.93 -46.25
CA ARG A 115 -2.32 3.85 -46.73
C ARG A 115 -3.73 3.27 -46.56
N LYS A 116 -3.85 2.09 -45.97
CA LYS A 116 -5.01 1.86 -45.10
C LYS A 116 -4.97 2.98 -44.06
N ALA A 117 -5.67 4.09 -44.30
CA ALA A 117 -5.71 5.28 -43.44
C ALA A 117 -6.01 4.93 -41.97
N THR A 118 -6.56 3.75 -41.74
CA THR A 118 -6.72 3.09 -40.44
C THR A 118 -5.42 2.78 -39.70
N THR A 119 -4.26 2.56 -40.32
CA THR A 119 -3.04 2.17 -39.59
C THR A 119 -2.45 3.32 -38.77
N ILE A 120 -2.23 4.50 -39.37
CA ILE A 120 -1.74 5.67 -38.62
C ILE A 120 -2.78 6.13 -37.60
N GLN A 121 -4.06 6.18 -38.00
CA GLN A 121 -5.15 6.58 -37.11
C GLN A 121 -5.34 5.58 -35.95
N SER A 122 -5.23 4.27 -36.20
CA SER A 122 -5.30 3.25 -35.14
C SER A 122 -4.09 3.31 -34.20
N LEU A 123 -2.89 3.55 -34.72
CA LEU A 123 -1.69 3.76 -33.90
C LEU A 123 -1.82 5.03 -33.03
N GLN A 124 -2.37 6.12 -33.58
CA GLN A 124 -2.68 7.34 -32.82
C GLN A 124 -3.74 7.10 -31.75
N ALA A 125 -4.80 6.35 -32.05
CA ALA A 125 -5.83 5.98 -31.08
C ALA A 125 -5.26 5.11 -29.96
N LEU A 126 -4.40 4.15 -30.31
CA LEU A 126 -3.71 3.29 -29.36
C LEU A 126 -2.74 4.09 -28.48
N GLU A 127 -1.97 5.02 -29.05
CA GLU A 127 -1.10 5.94 -28.32
C GLU A 127 -1.90 6.73 -27.26
N ARG A 128 -3.03 7.33 -27.66
CA ARG A 128 -3.91 8.07 -26.74
C ARG A 128 -4.45 7.18 -25.62
N LYS A 129 -4.88 5.95 -25.95
CA LYS A 129 -5.40 4.98 -24.97
C LYS A 129 -4.32 4.56 -23.96
N LEU A 130 -3.11 4.30 -24.43
CA LEU A 130 -1.96 3.95 -23.58
C LEU A 130 -1.56 5.13 -22.70
N ALA A 131 -1.52 6.35 -23.23
CA ALA A 131 -1.23 7.56 -22.46
C ALA A 131 -2.28 7.81 -21.36
N GLN A 132 -3.57 7.63 -21.66
CA GLN A 132 -4.65 7.71 -20.67
C GLN A 132 -4.50 6.64 -19.57
N ARG A 133 -4.15 5.40 -19.96
CA ARG A 133 -3.90 4.31 -19.01
C ARG A 133 -2.71 4.63 -18.10
N ILE A 134 -1.62 5.15 -18.64
CA ILE A 134 -0.44 5.58 -17.86
C ILE A 134 -0.85 6.64 -16.82
N SER A 135 -1.57 7.70 -17.24
CA SER A 135 -2.07 8.74 -16.32
C SER A 135 -2.89 8.14 -15.16
N SER A 136 -3.85 7.27 -15.48
CA SER A 136 -4.68 6.59 -14.49
C SER A 136 -3.86 5.73 -13.52
N LEU A 137 -2.90 4.96 -14.04
CA LEU A 137 -2.01 4.13 -13.24
C LEU A 137 -1.07 4.96 -12.35
N THR A 138 -0.55 6.09 -12.83
CA THR A 138 0.26 7.01 -12.03
C THR A 138 -0.53 7.61 -10.87
N VAL A 139 -1.79 8.01 -11.09
CA VAL A 139 -2.66 8.48 -10.01
C VAL A 139 -2.92 7.37 -9.00
N LYS A 140 -3.18 6.15 -9.48
CA LYS A 140 -3.38 4.96 -8.62
C LYS A 140 -2.14 4.63 -7.80
N GLU A 141 -0.95 4.69 -8.40
CA GLU A 141 0.32 4.50 -7.72
C GLU A 141 0.49 5.52 -6.59
N LYS A 142 0.36 6.82 -6.88
CA LYS A 142 0.45 7.90 -5.88
C LYS A 142 -0.51 7.69 -4.72
N ALA A 143 -1.76 7.31 -5.02
CA ALA A 143 -2.77 7.05 -4.00
C ALA A 143 -2.42 5.84 -3.11
N LEU A 144 -1.84 4.79 -3.68
CA LEU A 144 -1.39 3.61 -2.94
C LEU A 144 -0.13 3.92 -2.11
N THR A 145 0.82 4.68 -2.64
CA THR A 145 2.04 5.11 -1.93
C THR A 145 1.67 5.90 -0.68
N LYS A 146 0.79 6.90 -0.80
CA LYS A 146 0.30 7.67 0.36
C LYS A 146 -0.41 6.81 1.41
N LYS A 147 -1.11 5.76 0.99
CA LYS A 147 -1.75 4.80 1.92
C LYS A 147 -0.72 3.90 2.61
N ALA A 148 0.33 3.50 1.88
CA ALA A 148 1.42 2.69 2.42
C ALA A 148 2.21 3.48 3.47
N GLU A 149 2.60 4.72 3.17
CA GLU A 149 3.30 5.64 4.08
C GLU A 149 2.52 5.82 5.40
N LYS A 150 1.24 6.21 5.31
CA LYS A 150 0.38 6.35 6.50
C LYS A 150 0.24 5.06 7.31
N THR A 151 0.32 3.90 6.66
CA THR A 151 0.26 2.61 7.34
C THR A 151 1.58 2.30 8.04
N ALA A 152 2.71 2.60 7.38
CA ALA A 152 4.05 2.47 7.93
C ALA A 152 4.25 3.38 9.15
N GLU A 153 3.85 4.65 9.09
CA GLU A 153 3.90 5.59 10.22
C GLU A 153 3.10 5.07 11.44
N LYS A 154 1.89 4.54 11.20
CA LYS A 154 1.06 3.98 12.27
C LYS A 154 1.70 2.75 12.91
N LEU A 155 2.39 1.95 12.11
CA LEU A 155 3.09 0.77 12.58
C LEU A 155 4.32 1.16 13.40
N GLN A 156 5.12 2.12 12.94
CA GLN A 156 6.27 2.68 13.67
C GLN A 156 5.85 3.25 15.04
N ARG A 157 4.77 4.06 15.08
CA ARG A 157 4.24 4.61 16.34
C ARG A 157 3.78 3.51 17.30
N LEU A 158 3.17 2.45 16.78
CA LEU A 158 2.70 1.33 17.60
C LEU A 158 3.87 0.48 18.11
N ASP A 159 4.91 0.30 17.30
CA ASP A 159 6.13 -0.42 17.67
C ASP A 159 6.89 0.34 18.76
N ALA A 160 7.03 1.67 18.64
CA ALA A 160 7.59 2.52 19.70
C ALA A 160 6.80 2.41 21.01
N GLN A 161 5.45 2.43 20.94
CA GLN A 161 4.58 2.24 22.12
C GLN A 161 4.64 0.84 22.75
N LEU A 162 5.06 -0.17 21.98
CA LEU A 162 5.27 -1.53 22.48
C LEU A 162 6.65 -1.67 23.12
N GLN A 163 7.69 -1.06 22.53
CA GLN A 163 9.04 -1.00 23.09
C GLN A 163 9.06 -0.24 24.43
N ALA A 164 8.43 0.93 24.49
CA ALA A 164 8.33 1.71 25.72
C ALA A 164 7.49 1.05 26.83
N ALA A 165 6.68 0.03 26.50
CA ALA A 165 5.90 -0.74 27.48
C ALA A 165 6.57 -2.06 27.90
N SER A 166 7.78 -2.31 27.36
CA SER A 166 8.64 -3.45 27.68
C SER A 166 9.90 -3.04 28.44
N GLN A 167 10.18 -1.73 28.53
CA GLN A 167 11.09 -1.12 29.51
C GLN A 167 10.34 -0.88 30.81
#